data_AF-A0A7C9NI26-F1
#
_entry.id   AF-A0A7C9NI26-F1
#
_cell.length_a   1.000
_cell.length_b   1.000
_cell.length_c   1.000
_cell.angle_alpha   90.00
_cell.angle_beta   90.00
_cell.angle_gamma   90.00
#
_symmetry.space_group_name_H-M   'P 1'
#
loop_
_entity.id
_entity.type
_entity.pdbx_description
1 polymer ?
#
loop_
_entity_poly.entity_id
_entity_poly.type
_entity_poly.pdbx_seq_one_letter_code
_entity_poly.pdbx_strand_id
1 'polypeptide(L)'
;MRTTRRPSLGRLFALGLLLATSVVATGPAATAAAPTTDLGPNVTVFDPSMPLGTIQATLDAAHAAQVDNEMGTTRHAYFFKPGTYGTAEQPLHFKVGYYTEIAGLGASPTDVVINGKVEVYNRCLTPTNCIALTNFWRTISNLSINITGKGSEGCRTGTNFWAVSQAVSMRRLNVTGGTLSLMDYCTAGPQYASGGFIADSKLPAVVNGSQQQWLTRDSEVASWSNAVWNQVFAGTVGAPDDATFPSPPYTTLDTNPVSREKPYLFVDAEGEYQVRVPAVQKNSRGITWANGLTPGYTLPLSDFFVATPSDSVKDINKALQDGKHLLLTPGVYDVERTIDIKRAGTVVLGIGHATLTAVNGATPVEISDVPSVIFAGVTIDAGLKKSQVLLKVGKKDKRSNNPADNPTTLSDVYFRVGGPHVGRTNTALEVNTDNVLIDHTWVWRADHGVEGFTDTERWNTNDGRNGAIINGDNVTATGLFVEHFQRYNTIWNGENGTTILYQNELPYDPPTQADWMNGDVEGYAGYKVGNGVQKHQLYGGGVYVFNQNNPSIHTENGFEVPDRPGIKLHHIMTVNLSAGIIDHVVNGVGGPADLTRVGSPVYITDYPAP
;
A
#
# COMPACT_ATOMS: atom_id res chain seq x y z
N MET A 1 -13.99 -21.98 90.68
CA MET A 1 -12.70 -22.58 90.25
C MET A 1 -11.86 -21.52 89.56
N ARG A 2 -10.55 -21.50 89.82
CA ARG A 2 -9.40 -21.01 89.01
C ARG A 2 -9.57 -19.81 88.04
N THR A 3 -8.70 -18.78 88.00
CA THR A 3 -7.70 -18.17 88.93
C THR A 3 -6.98 -17.01 88.20
N THR A 4 -6.82 -15.83 88.82
CA THR A 4 -5.62 -14.91 88.83
C THR A 4 -4.89 -14.51 87.51
N ARG A 5 -4.21 -13.36 87.33
CA ARG A 5 -3.81 -12.20 88.18
C ARG A 5 -3.31 -11.05 87.26
N ARG A 6 -3.27 -9.80 87.75
CA ARG A 6 -2.47 -8.68 87.17
C ARG A 6 -0.99 -8.78 87.62
N PRO A 7 -0.02 -8.17 86.90
CA PRO A 7 0.59 -6.89 87.31
C PRO A 7 1.00 -5.99 86.08
N SER A 8 1.84 -4.94 86.18
CA SER A 8 1.60 -3.61 86.80
C SER A 8 2.71 -2.58 86.45
N LEU A 9 2.41 -1.26 86.45
CA LEU A 9 3.30 -0.09 86.15
C LEU A 9 3.69 0.10 84.66
N GLY A 10 4.00 1.31 84.13
CA GLY A 10 3.90 2.67 84.68
C GLY A 10 4.80 3.70 83.95
N ARG A 11 4.58 5.00 84.23
CA ARG A 11 5.41 6.21 83.92
C ARG A 11 5.37 6.85 82.52
N LEU A 12 4.67 8.00 82.49
CA LEU A 12 5.14 9.34 82.03
C LEU A 12 6.48 9.44 81.27
N PHE A 13 6.45 10.17 80.15
CA PHE A 13 7.31 11.33 79.93
C PHE A 13 6.62 12.35 79.01
N ALA A 14 6.76 13.64 79.31
CA ALA A 14 6.33 14.75 78.45
C ALA A 14 7.57 15.40 77.82
N LEU A 15 7.47 15.87 76.58
CA LEU A 15 8.45 16.80 75.99
C LEU A 15 7.76 17.73 74.97
N GLY A 16 8.26 18.97 74.88
CA GLY A 16 7.52 20.09 74.30
C GLY A 16 7.51 20.17 72.78
N LEU A 17 6.45 20.78 72.24
CA LEU A 17 6.34 21.16 70.83
C LEU A 17 7.11 22.47 70.59
N LEU A 18 8.23 22.38 69.89
CA LEU A 18 8.90 23.54 69.29
C LEU A 18 8.42 23.66 67.84
N LEU A 19 7.57 24.65 67.54
CA LEU A 19 7.27 24.99 66.15
C LEU A 19 8.46 25.72 65.54
N ALA A 20 9.25 25.01 64.73
CA ALA A 20 10.17 25.62 63.78
C ALA A 20 9.44 25.83 62.45
N THR A 21 9.17 27.09 62.10
CA THR A 21 8.61 27.46 60.79
C THR A 21 9.69 27.36 59.71
N SER A 22 9.73 26.26 58.97
CA SER A 22 10.55 26.12 57.76
C SER A 22 9.89 26.83 56.59
N VAL A 23 10.50 27.93 56.12
CA VAL A 23 10.12 28.58 54.86
C VAL A 23 10.63 27.73 53.70
N VAL A 24 9.72 27.00 53.04
CA VAL A 24 10.06 26.25 51.83
C VAL A 24 10.05 27.20 50.64
N ALA A 25 11.24 27.50 50.11
CA ALA A 25 11.37 28.24 48.86
C ALA A 25 10.91 27.36 47.68
N THR A 26 9.77 27.70 47.08
CA THR A 26 9.29 27.05 45.85
C THR A 26 10.12 27.51 44.66
N GLY A 27 11.14 26.73 44.30
CA GLY A 27 11.78 26.86 42.99
C GLY A 27 10.76 26.63 41.87
N PRO A 28 10.96 27.22 40.68
CA PRO A 28 10.07 26.97 39.54
C PRO A 28 10.06 25.47 39.23
N ALA A 29 8.87 24.89 39.17
CA ALA A 29 8.71 23.50 38.78
C ALA A 29 9.31 23.31 37.39
N ALA A 30 10.27 22.40 37.24
CA ALA A 30 10.69 21.95 35.94
C ALA A 30 9.45 21.39 35.23
N THR A 31 9.06 22.00 34.12
CA THR A 31 8.11 21.40 33.19
C THR A 31 8.70 20.06 32.77
N ALA A 32 8.15 18.97 33.32
CA ALA A 32 8.46 17.64 32.81
C ALA A 32 8.14 17.66 31.31
N ALA A 33 9.13 17.34 30.48
CA ALA A 33 8.88 17.13 29.07
C ALA A 33 7.75 16.09 28.95
N ALA A 34 6.73 16.38 28.15
CA ALA A 34 5.71 15.39 27.83
C ALA A 34 6.42 14.11 27.37
N PRO A 35 6.00 12.91 27.82
CA PRO A 35 6.67 11.67 27.47
C PRO A 35 6.62 11.51 25.96
N THR A 36 7.75 11.76 25.30
CA THR A 36 7.88 11.62 23.85
C THR A 36 7.59 10.17 23.51
N THR A 37 6.46 9.90 22.87
CA THR A 37 6.13 8.54 22.47
C THR A 37 7.17 8.07 21.47
N ASP A 38 7.94 7.04 21.86
CA ASP A 38 9.00 6.48 21.05
C ASP A 38 8.38 5.67 19.90
N LEU A 39 8.63 6.10 18.66
CA LEU A 39 8.21 5.41 17.44
C LEU A 39 9.32 4.48 16.90
N GLY A 40 10.38 4.26 17.68
CA GLY A 40 11.52 3.42 17.35
C GLY A 40 12.63 4.17 16.58
N PRO A 41 13.85 3.60 16.54
CA PRO A 41 15.05 4.26 16.00
C PRO A 41 15.00 4.50 14.49
N ASN A 42 14.06 3.88 13.78
CA ASN A 42 13.91 3.96 12.33
C ASN A 42 12.95 5.08 11.89
N VAL A 43 12.40 5.85 12.83
CA VAL A 43 11.54 7.02 12.57
C VAL A 43 12.31 8.30 12.84
N THR A 44 12.43 9.15 11.82
CA THR A 44 13.00 10.49 11.94
C THR A 44 11.87 11.51 11.90
N VAL A 45 11.78 12.38 12.89
CA VAL A 45 10.75 13.43 12.96
C VAL A 45 11.41 14.80 12.89
N PHE A 46 11.21 15.50 11.78
CA PHE A 46 11.67 16.86 11.57
C PHE A 46 10.66 17.87 12.12
N ASP A 47 11.13 18.95 12.74
CA ASP A 47 10.31 20.10 13.10
C ASP A 47 10.80 21.37 12.37
N PRO A 48 9.96 22.42 12.20
CA PRO A 48 10.31 23.60 11.40
C PRO A 48 11.46 24.45 11.98
N SER A 49 11.90 24.23 13.22
CA SER A 49 13.05 24.92 13.80
C SER A 49 14.39 24.24 13.48
N MET A 50 14.36 23.00 12.98
CA MET A 50 15.58 22.31 12.56
C MET A 50 16.23 23.01 11.36
N PRO A 51 17.57 23.20 11.34
CA PRO A 51 18.26 23.80 10.21
C PRO A 51 18.01 23.03 8.91
N LEU A 52 17.59 23.73 7.86
CA LEU A 52 17.22 23.11 6.58
C LEU A 52 18.32 22.21 6.00
N GLY A 53 19.58 22.65 6.11
CA GLY A 53 20.74 21.87 5.65
C GLY A 53 20.94 20.55 6.42
N THR A 54 20.49 20.46 7.67
CA THR A 54 20.47 19.20 8.44
C THR A 54 19.40 18.26 7.90
N ILE A 55 18.17 18.76 7.68
CA ILE A 55 17.06 17.99 7.10
C ILE A 55 17.46 17.44 5.72
N GLN A 56 17.99 18.30 4.86
CA GLN A 56 18.51 17.96 3.53
C GLN A 56 19.58 16.86 3.62
N ALA A 57 20.62 17.05 4.45
CA ALA A 57 21.69 16.07 4.60
C ALA A 57 21.21 14.70 5.13
N THR A 58 20.23 14.68 6.05
CA THR A 58 19.61 13.44 6.54
C THR A 58 18.86 12.71 5.42
N LEU A 59 18.09 13.42 4.61
CA LEU A 59 17.31 12.83 3.51
C LEU A 59 18.21 12.39 2.34
N ASP A 60 19.28 13.12 2.04
CA ASP A 60 20.27 12.73 1.05
C ASP A 60 21.04 11.47 1.47
N ALA A 61 21.42 11.36 2.75
CA ALA A 61 22.03 10.16 3.31
C ALA A 61 21.06 8.96 3.29
N ALA A 62 19.78 9.19 3.62
CA ALA A 62 18.73 8.17 3.55
C ALA A 62 18.55 7.64 2.12
N HIS A 63 18.44 8.54 1.13
CA HIS A 63 18.38 8.16 -0.28
C HIS A 63 19.64 7.40 -0.71
N ALA A 64 20.84 7.88 -0.35
CA ALA A 64 22.09 7.21 -0.72
C ALA A 64 22.18 5.78 -0.15
N ALA A 65 21.64 5.52 1.04
CA ALA A 65 21.55 4.18 1.61
C ALA A 65 20.44 3.32 0.96
N GLN A 66 19.33 3.92 0.54
CA GLN A 66 18.13 3.19 0.11
C GLN A 66 17.89 3.15 -1.41
N VAL A 67 18.65 3.86 -2.26
CA VAL A 67 18.37 3.96 -3.71
C VAL A 67 18.52 2.63 -4.46
N ASP A 68 19.48 1.79 -4.07
CA ASP A 68 19.72 0.47 -4.65
C ASP A 68 19.38 -0.68 -3.68
N ASN A 69 18.82 -0.38 -2.52
CA ASN A 69 18.56 -1.33 -1.45
C ASN A 69 17.21 -2.06 -1.61
N GLU A 70 16.98 -2.55 -2.83
CA GLU A 70 15.71 -3.11 -3.28
C GLU A 70 15.25 -4.30 -2.43
N MET A 71 16.13 -5.26 -2.16
CA MET A 71 15.81 -6.45 -1.37
C MET A 71 16.31 -6.35 0.08
N GLY A 72 16.56 -5.14 0.57
CA GLY A 72 17.05 -4.89 1.93
C GLY A 72 16.03 -5.13 3.05
N THR A 73 16.53 -5.21 4.29
CA THR A 73 15.72 -5.32 5.51
C THR A 73 15.53 -4.01 6.26
N THR A 74 16.27 -2.95 5.90
CA THR A 74 16.08 -1.60 6.46
C THR A 74 14.76 -0.99 5.99
N ARG A 75 14.13 -0.22 6.88
CA ARG A 75 12.79 0.36 6.78
C ARG A 75 12.85 1.72 7.45
N HIS A 76 12.31 2.77 6.83
CA HIS A 76 12.39 4.11 7.38
C HIS A 76 11.11 4.92 7.19
N ALA A 77 10.78 5.74 8.19
CA ALA A 77 9.76 6.78 8.07
C ALA A 77 10.37 8.15 8.39
N TYR A 78 10.17 9.11 7.49
CA TYR A 78 10.58 10.50 7.65
C TYR A 78 9.33 11.37 7.75
N PHE A 79 9.11 11.88 8.96
CA PHE A 79 7.92 12.65 9.30
C PHE A 79 8.25 14.12 9.48
N PHE A 80 7.34 14.97 9.02
CA PHE A 80 7.46 16.43 9.10
C PHE A 80 6.32 16.95 9.99
N LYS A 81 6.66 17.61 11.11
CA LYS A 81 5.66 18.29 11.96
C LYS A 81 4.99 19.45 11.21
N PRO A 82 3.79 19.91 11.65
CA PRO A 82 3.14 21.10 11.10
C PRO A 82 4.10 22.31 11.00
N GLY A 83 4.11 22.95 9.83
CA GLY A 83 4.93 24.10 9.49
C GLY A 83 5.46 24.07 8.06
N THR A 84 6.43 24.95 7.78
CA THR A 84 6.96 25.17 6.42
C THR A 84 8.46 24.87 6.37
N TYR A 85 8.87 24.11 5.37
CA TYR A 85 10.23 23.63 5.16
C TYR A 85 10.77 24.19 3.83
N GLY A 86 11.86 24.93 3.90
CA GLY A 86 12.47 25.63 2.75
C GLY A 86 11.76 26.93 2.35
N THR A 87 12.37 27.67 1.43
CA THR A 87 11.79 28.86 0.76
C THR A 87 12.03 28.79 -0.75
N ALA A 88 11.53 29.77 -1.52
CA ALA A 88 11.85 29.87 -2.94
C ALA A 88 13.37 30.11 -3.20
N GLU A 89 14.06 30.73 -2.24
CA GLU A 89 15.49 31.04 -2.29
C GLU A 89 16.37 29.90 -1.75
N GLN A 90 15.88 29.13 -0.80
CA GLN A 90 16.55 27.96 -0.21
C GLN A 90 15.54 26.80 -0.13
N PRO A 91 15.24 26.13 -1.26
CA PRO A 91 14.25 25.07 -1.29
C PRO A 91 14.79 23.74 -0.72
N LEU A 92 13.87 22.88 -0.29
CA LEU A 92 14.16 21.51 0.15
C LEU A 92 13.93 20.53 -1.01
N HIS A 93 15.00 20.02 -1.61
CA HIS A 93 14.93 19.11 -2.76
C HIS A 93 15.59 17.78 -2.41
N PHE A 94 14.79 16.73 -2.21
CA PHE A 94 15.31 15.42 -1.82
C PHE A 94 14.64 14.30 -2.62
N LYS A 95 15.29 13.14 -2.57
CA LYS A 95 14.89 11.94 -3.31
C LYS A 95 14.42 10.84 -2.36
N VAL A 96 13.61 9.91 -2.85
CA VAL A 96 13.06 8.80 -2.05
C VAL A 96 13.52 7.45 -2.61
N GLY A 97 14.24 6.68 -1.79
CA GLY A 97 14.71 5.33 -2.10
C GLY A 97 13.69 4.25 -1.75
N TYR A 98 14.12 2.98 -1.76
CA TYR A 98 13.30 1.85 -1.32
C TYR A 98 12.96 1.94 0.17
N TYR A 99 11.85 1.30 0.56
CA TYR A 99 11.34 1.17 1.92
C TYR A 99 11.28 2.46 2.75
N THR A 100 10.88 3.54 2.10
CA THR A 100 10.86 4.87 2.68
C THR A 100 9.44 5.44 2.64
N GLU A 101 8.87 5.75 3.80
CA GLU A 101 7.66 6.57 3.93
C GLU A 101 8.05 8.03 4.21
N ILE A 102 7.50 8.96 3.43
CA ILE A 102 7.56 10.40 3.68
C ILE A 102 6.14 10.84 4.11
N ALA A 103 5.97 11.46 5.27
CA ALA A 103 4.64 11.97 5.64
C ALA A 103 4.66 13.28 6.43
N GLY A 104 3.62 14.10 6.22
CA GLY A 104 3.31 15.20 7.11
C GLY A 104 2.48 14.73 8.32
N LEU A 105 2.82 15.22 9.51
CA LEU A 105 2.08 15.01 10.76
C LEU A 105 1.01 16.10 10.98
N GLY A 106 0.49 16.68 9.89
CA GLY A 106 -0.62 17.63 9.92
C GLY A 106 -1.98 16.96 10.14
N ALA A 107 -2.94 17.69 10.69
CA ALA A 107 -4.33 17.25 10.67
C ALA A 107 -4.88 17.27 9.22
N SER A 108 -4.38 18.22 8.42
CA SER A 108 -4.60 18.43 6.98
C SER A 108 -3.27 18.42 6.21
N PRO A 109 -3.25 18.03 4.91
CA PRO A 109 -2.08 18.18 4.04
C PRO A 109 -1.55 19.61 3.91
N THR A 110 -2.39 20.61 4.20
CA THR A 110 -2.03 22.03 4.18
C THR A 110 -1.18 22.47 5.36
N ASP A 111 -1.13 21.68 6.43
CA ASP A 111 -0.44 22.06 7.67
C ASP A 111 1.07 21.84 7.58
N VAL A 112 1.52 21.04 6.60
CA VAL A 112 2.94 20.73 6.33
C VAL A 112 3.27 21.14 4.90
N VAL A 113 4.13 22.13 4.72
CA VAL A 113 4.49 22.66 3.40
C VAL A 113 5.97 22.46 3.11
N ILE A 114 6.28 21.71 2.05
CA ILE A 114 7.63 21.60 1.49
C ILE A 114 7.72 22.59 0.32
N ASN A 115 8.47 23.68 0.49
CA ASN A 115 8.89 24.55 -0.60
C ASN A 115 10.11 23.91 -1.27
N GLY A 116 9.88 23.23 -2.38
CA GLY A 116 10.89 22.37 -2.97
C GLY A 116 10.28 21.19 -3.71
N LYS A 117 10.85 20.00 -3.55
CA LYS A 117 10.44 18.80 -4.27
C LYS A 117 10.75 17.51 -3.50
N VAL A 118 9.93 16.50 -3.74
CA VAL A 118 10.10 15.13 -3.22
C VAL A 118 10.12 14.19 -4.41
N GLU A 119 11.30 13.66 -4.76
CA GLU A 119 11.53 13.11 -6.10
C GLU A 119 11.86 11.60 -6.12
N VAL A 120 11.38 10.91 -7.16
CA VAL A 120 11.86 9.59 -7.58
C VAL A 120 12.19 9.66 -9.06
N TYR A 121 13.38 9.18 -9.40
CA TYR A 121 13.97 9.20 -10.74
C TYR A 121 14.17 7.79 -11.28
N ASN A 122 14.38 7.65 -12.60
CA ASN A 122 14.68 6.36 -13.22
C ASN A 122 16.03 5.80 -12.70
N ARG A 123 16.11 4.48 -12.52
CA ARG A 123 17.37 3.75 -12.32
C ARG A 123 17.97 3.44 -13.69
N CYS A 124 19.23 3.83 -13.90
CA CYS A 124 19.95 3.57 -15.15
C CYS A 124 20.78 2.29 -15.05
N LEU A 125 20.27 1.20 -15.62
CA LEU A 125 20.97 -0.09 -15.70
C LEU A 125 22.15 -0.04 -16.68
N THR A 126 22.03 0.78 -17.73
CA THR A 126 23.11 1.17 -18.64
C THR A 126 22.96 2.65 -19.00
N PRO A 127 23.95 3.30 -19.64
CA PRO A 127 23.84 4.70 -20.08
C PRO A 127 22.69 4.99 -21.06
N THR A 128 22.10 3.95 -21.66
CA THR A 128 20.97 4.04 -22.60
C THR A 128 19.80 3.12 -22.19
N ASN A 129 19.73 2.77 -20.90
CA ASN A 129 18.61 2.02 -20.33
C ASN A 129 18.31 2.57 -18.94
N CYS A 130 17.58 3.67 -18.88
CA CYS A 130 17.03 4.23 -17.64
C CYS A 130 15.53 3.94 -17.58
N ILE A 131 15.08 3.31 -16.49
CA ILE A 131 13.70 2.84 -16.28
C ILE A 131 13.30 2.99 -14.81
N ALA A 132 11.99 3.01 -14.55
CA ALA A 132 11.41 2.96 -13.20
C ALA A 132 10.66 1.65 -12.92
N LEU A 133 10.77 0.63 -13.80
CA LEU A 133 10.07 -0.65 -13.68
C LEU A 133 10.26 -1.36 -12.33
N THR A 134 11.38 -1.13 -11.62
CA THR A 134 11.60 -1.67 -10.27
C THR A 134 11.50 -0.66 -9.14
N ASN A 135 11.04 0.58 -9.37
CA ASN A 135 10.94 1.61 -8.33
C ASN A 135 9.75 1.38 -7.37
N PHE A 136 9.84 0.31 -6.57
CA PHE A 136 8.83 -0.18 -5.63
C PHE A 136 8.97 0.40 -4.21
N TRP A 137 8.00 0.05 -3.35
CA TRP A 137 8.06 0.15 -1.88
C TRP A 137 8.46 1.53 -1.35
N ARG A 138 7.77 2.59 -1.79
CA ARG A 138 7.94 3.95 -1.25
C ARG A 138 6.64 4.72 -1.26
N THR A 139 6.40 5.52 -0.23
CA THR A 139 5.11 6.21 -0.04
C THR A 139 5.32 7.66 0.34
N ILE A 140 4.40 8.52 -0.10
CA ILE A 140 4.35 9.93 0.29
C ILE A 140 2.92 10.32 0.66
N SER A 141 2.75 10.95 1.83
CA SER A 141 1.40 11.34 2.27
C SER A 141 1.26 12.59 3.14
N ASN A 142 0.03 13.12 3.15
CA ASN A 142 -0.47 14.10 4.13
C ASN A 142 0.38 15.39 4.24
N LEU A 143 0.82 15.92 3.10
CA LEU A 143 1.63 17.14 3.02
C LEU A 143 1.39 17.92 1.71
N SER A 144 1.82 19.18 1.71
CA SER A 144 1.82 20.05 0.53
C SER A 144 3.23 20.12 -0.08
N ILE A 145 3.31 19.99 -1.41
CA ILE A 145 4.52 20.28 -2.18
C ILE A 145 4.27 21.57 -2.97
N ASN A 146 4.99 22.63 -2.63
CA ASN A 146 5.07 23.84 -3.45
C ASN A 146 6.32 23.74 -4.32
N ILE A 147 6.14 23.35 -5.58
CA ILE A 147 7.23 23.03 -6.50
C ILE A 147 8.01 24.30 -6.84
N THR A 148 9.29 24.32 -6.48
CA THR A 148 10.22 25.38 -6.86
C THR A 148 11.19 24.92 -7.95
N GLY A 149 11.57 25.81 -8.86
CA GLY A 149 12.56 25.52 -9.91
C GLY A 149 14.01 25.80 -9.53
N LYS A 150 14.28 26.54 -8.44
CA LYS A 150 15.62 26.99 -8.07
C LYS A 150 16.50 25.81 -7.66
N GLY A 151 17.70 25.67 -8.25
CA GLY A 151 18.59 24.53 -7.98
C GLY A 151 18.24 23.27 -8.77
N SER A 152 17.20 23.30 -9.61
CA SER A 152 16.96 22.31 -10.66
C SER A 152 17.45 22.85 -12.00
N GLU A 153 17.96 21.97 -12.87
CA GLU A 153 18.49 22.33 -14.19
C GLU A 153 17.69 21.71 -15.34
N GLY A 154 17.71 22.40 -16.49
CA GLY A 154 17.15 21.91 -17.75
C GLY A 154 15.69 21.47 -17.66
N CYS A 155 15.38 20.28 -18.17
CA CYS A 155 14.05 19.71 -18.20
C CYS A 155 13.47 19.38 -16.81
N ARG A 156 14.27 19.43 -15.74
CA ARG A 156 13.82 19.22 -14.35
C ARG A 156 13.29 20.50 -13.69
N THR A 157 13.55 21.68 -14.25
CA THR A 157 13.08 22.95 -13.71
C THR A 157 11.54 23.00 -13.68
N GLY A 158 10.94 23.31 -12.52
CA GLY A 158 9.50 23.44 -12.37
C GLY A 158 8.69 22.13 -12.39
N THR A 159 9.34 20.96 -12.39
CA THR A 159 8.66 19.65 -12.37
C THR A 159 9.10 18.82 -11.17
N ASN A 160 8.16 18.23 -10.44
CA ASN A 160 8.42 17.21 -9.43
C ASN A 160 8.28 15.82 -10.07
N PHE A 161 9.32 14.99 -9.99
CA PHE A 161 9.31 13.64 -10.58
C PHE A 161 8.92 12.59 -9.56
N TRP A 162 8.00 11.71 -9.92
CA TRP A 162 7.62 10.53 -9.14
C TRP A 162 7.60 9.32 -10.08
N ALA A 163 8.77 8.99 -10.63
CA ALA A 163 8.96 7.87 -11.56
C ALA A 163 9.01 6.54 -10.79
N VAL A 164 7.88 5.85 -10.71
CA VAL A 164 7.66 4.70 -9.82
C VAL A 164 6.93 3.54 -10.52
N SER A 165 6.90 2.37 -9.87
CA SER A 165 6.06 1.23 -10.28
C SER A 165 5.16 0.75 -9.14
N GLN A 166 4.95 -0.56 -8.91
CA GLN A 166 3.99 -1.10 -7.95
C GLN A 166 4.36 -0.87 -6.45
N ALA A 167 3.39 -1.04 -5.55
CA ALA A 167 3.48 -0.81 -4.09
C ALA A 167 4.05 0.55 -3.68
N VAL A 168 3.57 1.59 -4.37
CA VAL A 168 3.82 2.99 -4.07
C VAL A 168 2.50 3.74 -3.98
N SER A 169 2.37 4.67 -3.03
CA SER A 169 1.15 5.46 -2.89
C SER A 169 1.46 6.94 -2.69
N MET A 170 0.71 7.77 -3.41
CA MET A 170 0.60 9.22 -3.21
C MET A 170 -0.77 9.49 -2.60
N ARG A 171 -0.84 9.80 -1.31
CA ARG A 171 -2.11 9.94 -0.58
C ARG A 171 -2.21 11.27 0.14
N ARG A 172 -3.36 11.95 0.08
CA ARG A 172 -3.57 13.20 0.84
C ARG A 172 -2.53 14.28 0.52
N LEU A 173 -2.31 14.59 -0.76
CA LEU A 173 -1.31 15.59 -1.17
C LEU A 173 -1.95 16.86 -1.68
N ASN A 174 -1.26 17.99 -1.50
CA ASN A 174 -1.58 19.26 -2.14
C ASN A 174 -0.37 19.75 -2.93
N VAL A 175 -0.32 19.48 -4.23
CA VAL A 175 0.82 19.77 -5.10
C VAL A 175 0.54 21.02 -5.92
N THR A 176 1.44 22.00 -5.86
CA THR A 176 1.29 23.34 -6.44
C THR A 176 2.63 23.86 -7.01
N GLY A 177 2.65 25.05 -7.61
CA GLY A 177 3.89 25.73 -8.04
C GLY A 177 4.53 25.23 -9.36
N GLY A 178 4.13 24.07 -9.87
CA GLY A 178 4.70 23.48 -11.08
C GLY A 178 3.93 22.24 -11.57
N THR A 179 4.62 21.36 -12.28
CA THR A 179 4.07 20.12 -12.87
C THR A 179 4.43 18.90 -12.03
N LEU A 180 3.52 17.94 -11.88
CA LEU A 180 3.85 16.59 -11.39
C LEU A 180 4.11 15.67 -12.59
N SER A 181 5.23 14.96 -12.62
CA SER A 181 5.46 13.93 -13.64
C SER A 181 5.64 12.56 -13.01
N LEU A 182 4.90 11.58 -13.53
CA LEU A 182 4.95 10.18 -13.11
C LEU A 182 6.05 9.40 -13.86
N MET A 183 6.85 10.10 -14.68
CA MET A 183 7.91 9.56 -15.55
C MET A 183 9.15 10.47 -15.49
N ASP A 184 10.34 9.91 -15.36
CA ASP A 184 11.59 10.68 -15.50
C ASP A 184 12.02 10.79 -16.97
N TYR A 185 11.32 11.65 -17.70
CA TYR A 185 11.63 11.99 -19.10
C TYR A 185 12.97 12.74 -19.27
N CYS A 186 13.69 13.05 -18.18
CA CYS A 186 14.98 13.73 -18.19
C CYS A 186 16.20 12.79 -18.23
N THR A 187 15.98 11.48 -18.16
CA THR A 187 17.03 10.45 -18.31
C THR A 187 17.08 9.90 -19.74
N ALA A 188 18.08 9.07 -20.07
CA ALA A 188 18.08 8.38 -21.36
C ALA A 188 16.89 7.42 -21.49
N GLY A 189 16.54 7.04 -22.73
CA GLY A 189 15.53 6.01 -22.99
C GLY A 189 15.83 4.66 -22.31
N PRO A 190 14.86 3.73 -22.26
CA PRO A 190 13.50 3.84 -22.80
C PRO A 190 12.49 4.46 -21.82
N GLN A 191 12.90 4.79 -20.59
CA GLN A 191 12.09 5.48 -19.56
C GLN A 191 10.82 4.73 -19.12
N TYR A 192 10.73 3.41 -19.33
CA TYR A 192 9.57 2.59 -18.94
C TYR A 192 9.25 2.66 -17.44
N ALA A 193 7.95 2.66 -17.10
CA ALA A 193 7.45 2.68 -15.73
C ALA A 193 6.08 1.96 -15.64
N SER A 194 5.80 1.30 -14.51
CA SER A 194 4.64 0.42 -14.30
C SER A 194 3.90 0.73 -12.98
N GLY A 195 3.57 2.01 -12.79
CA GLY A 195 2.81 2.50 -11.65
C GLY A 195 1.33 2.08 -11.71
N GLY A 196 0.48 2.58 -10.82
CA GLY A 196 0.75 3.42 -9.68
C GLY A 196 -0.57 3.92 -9.09
N PHE A 197 -0.51 4.50 -7.90
CA PHE A 197 -1.72 4.81 -7.12
C PHE A 197 -1.69 6.22 -6.52
N ILE A 198 -2.73 7.00 -6.84
CA ILE A 198 -3.01 8.31 -6.25
C ILE A 198 -4.39 8.29 -5.60
N ALA A 199 -4.49 8.78 -4.36
CA ALA A 199 -5.77 9.01 -3.68
C ALA A 199 -5.80 10.33 -2.90
N ASP A 200 -7.01 10.89 -2.72
CA ASP A 200 -7.30 12.04 -1.85
C ASP A 200 -6.37 13.25 -2.07
N SER A 201 -5.92 13.47 -3.32
CA SER A 201 -4.88 14.44 -3.62
C SER A 201 -5.36 15.53 -4.58
N LYS A 202 -4.92 16.76 -4.33
CA LYS A 202 -5.09 17.92 -5.22
C LYS A 202 -3.78 18.15 -5.95
N LEU A 203 -3.82 17.99 -7.27
CA LEU A 203 -2.65 17.95 -8.14
C LEU A 203 -2.73 19.02 -9.24
N PRO A 204 -1.59 19.50 -9.75
CA PRO A 204 -1.53 20.47 -10.84
C PRO A 204 -1.73 19.72 -12.18
N ALA A 205 -1.09 20.17 -13.25
CA ALA A 205 -0.94 19.35 -14.45
C ALA A 205 -0.12 18.09 -14.11
N VAL A 206 -0.65 16.92 -14.49
CA VAL A 206 0.02 15.63 -14.29
C VAL A 206 0.49 15.08 -15.64
N VAL A 207 1.78 14.79 -15.74
CA VAL A 207 2.39 14.11 -16.88
C VAL A 207 2.46 12.61 -16.59
N ASN A 208 1.61 11.83 -17.26
CA ASN A 208 1.67 10.35 -17.25
C ASN A 208 2.97 9.86 -17.91
N GLY A 209 3.29 10.41 -19.08
CA GLY A 209 4.45 9.99 -19.84
C GLY A 209 4.33 8.53 -20.26
N SER A 210 5.39 7.76 -20.02
CA SER A 210 5.54 6.32 -20.34
C SER A 210 4.87 5.37 -19.34
N GLN A 211 4.18 5.87 -18.30
CA GLN A 211 3.50 5.02 -17.33
C GLN A 211 2.47 4.13 -18.01
N GLN A 212 2.69 2.81 -17.93
CA GLN A 212 1.88 1.77 -18.57
C GLN A 212 0.41 1.86 -18.15
N GLN A 213 0.17 1.83 -16.84
CA GLN A 213 -1.14 1.98 -16.22
C GLN A 213 -1.07 2.93 -15.02
N TRP A 214 -2.24 3.37 -14.52
CA TRP A 214 -2.34 4.13 -13.27
C TRP A 214 -3.77 4.14 -12.73
N LEU A 215 -3.96 4.19 -11.40
CA LEU A 215 -5.23 4.52 -10.76
C LEU A 215 -5.13 5.86 -10.00
N THR A 216 -5.98 6.82 -10.36
CA THR A 216 -6.18 8.06 -9.60
C THR A 216 -7.62 8.12 -9.10
N ARG A 217 -7.84 8.04 -7.79
CA ARG A 217 -9.19 8.08 -7.19
C ARG A 217 -9.39 9.23 -6.22
N ASP A 218 -10.65 9.66 -6.06
CA ASP A 218 -11.11 10.61 -5.03
C ASP A 218 -10.21 11.86 -4.93
N SER A 219 -9.81 12.39 -6.08
CA SER A 219 -8.75 13.40 -6.22
C SER A 219 -9.21 14.57 -7.08
N GLU A 220 -8.41 15.63 -7.11
CA GLU A 220 -8.56 16.75 -8.05
C GLU A 220 -7.29 16.84 -8.89
N VAL A 221 -7.41 16.84 -10.23
CA VAL A 221 -6.29 17.07 -11.14
C VAL A 221 -6.60 18.29 -12.01
N ALA A 222 -5.59 19.15 -12.28
CA ALA A 222 -5.81 20.29 -13.18
C ALA A 222 -5.85 19.85 -14.65
N SER A 223 -5.04 18.84 -15.01
CA SER A 223 -5.06 18.15 -16.30
C SER A 223 -4.24 16.86 -16.25
N TRP A 224 -4.45 15.96 -17.21
CA TRP A 224 -3.70 14.72 -17.37
C TRP A 224 -3.18 14.62 -18.81
N SER A 225 -1.88 14.32 -19.01
CA SER A 225 -1.22 14.52 -20.30
C SER A 225 -1.57 13.51 -21.39
N ASN A 226 -1.61 12.22 -21.05
CA ASN A 226 -1.77 11.11 -21.99
C ASN A 226 -2.10 9.80 -21.24
N ALA A 227 -2.39 8.76 -22.00
CA ALA A 227 -2.43 7.37 -21.54
C ALA A 227 -1.44 6.52 -22.35
N VAL A 228 -1.15 5.30 -21.88
CA VAL A 228 -0.30 4.31 -22.57
C VAL A 228 -1.11 3.04 -22.81
N TRP A 229 -1.46 2.31 -21.74
CA TRP A 229 -2.30 1.10 -21.84
C TRP A 229 -3.59 1.21 -21.01
N ASN A 230 -3.53 1.64 -19.75
CA ASN A 230 -4.70 1.56 -18.85
C ASN A 230 -4.69 2.66 -17.77
N GLN A 231 -5.20 3.86 -18.09
CA GLN A 231 -5.27 4.98 -17.14
C GLN A 231 -6.69 5.12 -16.58
N VAL A 232 -6.85 4.80 -15.29
CA VAL A 232 -8.16 4.69 -14.62
C VAL A 232 -8.36 5.82 -13.62
N PHE A 233 -9.57 6.39 -13.65
CA PHE A 233 -10.03 7.45 -12.76
C PHE A 233 -11.34 7.05 -12.09
N ALA A 234 -11.46 7.27 -10.77
CA ALA A 234 -12.69 6.98 -10.03
C ALA A 234 -12.97 8.07 -8.99
N GLY A 235 -14.01 8.88 -9.19
CA GLY A 235 -14.27 10.03 -8.33
C GLY A 235 -13.25 11.16 -8.49
N THR A 236 -12.53 11.24 -9.61
CA THR A 236 -11.49 12.24 -9.83
C THR A 236 -12.02 13.45 -10.59
N VAL A 237 -12.02 14.61 -9.93
CA VAL A 237 -12.38 15.90 -10.53
C VAL A 237 -11.29 16.31 -11.51
N GLY A 238 -11.67 16.67 -12.74
CA GLY A 238 -10.73 17.04 -13.80
C GLY A 238 -10.12 15.85 -14.56
N ALA A 239 -10.56 14.62 -14.28
CA ALA A 239 -10.21 13.47 -15.10
C ALA A 239 -10.71 13.64 -16.56
N PRO A 240 -9.97 13.12 -17.55
CA PRO A 240 -10.45 13.03 -18.93
C PRO A 240 -11.65 12.07 -19.02
N ASP A 241 -12.55 12.27 -19.99
CA ASP A 241 -13.57 11.28 -20.30
C ASP A 241 -12.99 10.06 -21.03
N ASP A 242 -13.76 8.97 -21.06
CA ASP A 242 -13.41 7.70 -21.68
C ASP A 242 -14.27 7.37 -22.90
N ALA A 243 -15.01 8.35 -23.45
CA ALA A 243 -15.95 8.14 -24.56
C ALA A 243 -15.28 7.75 -25.90
N THR A 244 -13.94 7.79 -25.95
CA THR A 244 -13.12 7.42 -27.11
C THR A 244 -12.21 6.22 -26.84
N PHE A 245 -12.41 5.48 -25.74
CA PHE A 245 -11.67 4.24 -25.47
C PHE A 245 -11.75 3.27 -26.68
N PRO A 246 -10.63 2.68 -27.14
CA PRO A 246 -9.32 2.61 -26.48
C PRO A 246 -8.29 3.67 -26.91
N SER A 247 -8.70 4.78 -27.55
CA SER A 247 -7.74 5.79 -28.05
C SER A 247 -8.17 7.23 -27.74
N PRO A 248 -7.66 7.84 -26.65
CA PRO A 248 -6.77 7.28 -25.62
C PRO A 248 -7.44 6.22 -24.73
N PRO A 249 -6.67 5.29 -24.12
CA PRO A 249 -7.22 4.25 -23.25
C PRO A 249 -7.44 4.75 -21.80
N TYR A 250 -8.41 5.64 -21.64
CA TYR A 250 -8.91 6.07 -20.33
C TYR A 250 -10.10 5.20 -19.86
N THR A 251 -10.27 5.06 -18.55
CA THR A 251 -11.50 4.54 -17.93
C THR A 251 -11.89 5.47 -16.80
N THR A 252 -13.08 6.08 -16.86
CA THR A 252 -13.43 7.22 -15.99
C THR A 252 -14.79 7.03 -15.35
N LEU A 253 -14.77 6.69 -14.06
CA LEU A 253 -15.96 6.63 -13.22
C LEU A 253 -16.16 7.98 -12.52
N ASP A 254 -17.32 8.61 -12.72
CA ASP A 254 -17.63 9.92 -12.14
C ASP A 254 -17.53 9.94 -10.60
N THR A 255 -17.81 8.80 -9.98
CA THR A 255 -17.71 8.59 -8.53
C THR A 255 -17.04 7.26 -8.22
N ASN A 256 -16.24 7.18 -7.15
CA ASN A 256 -15.80 5.90 -6.59
C ASN A 256 -16.93 5.30 -5.73
N PRO A 257 -17.45 4.09 -6.04
CA PRO A 257 -18.64 3.55 -5.37
C PRO A 257 -18.48 3.39 -3.85
N VAL A 258 -17.30 2.96 -3.38
CA VAL A 258 -16.96 2.86 -1.96
C VAL A 258 -15.48 3.21 -1.78
N SER A 259 -15.18 4.12 -0.85
CA SER A 259 -13.81 4.49 -0.49
C SER A 259 -13.67 4.67 1.01
N ARG A 260 -12.44 4.58 1.51
CA ARG A 260 -12.04 5.00 2.86
C ARG A 260 -10.57 5.38 2.79
N GLU A 261 -10.21 6.56 3.28
CA GLU A 261 -8.80 6.96 3.28
C GLU A 261 -7.97 6.20 4.33
N LYS A 262 -6.70 5.97 3.99
CA LYS A 262 -5.72 5.32 4.88
C LYS A 262 -5.68 6.07 6.21
N PRO A 263 -5.76 5.39 7.37
CA PRO A 263 -5.44 6.01 8.65
C PRO A 263 -4.04 6.64 8.63
N TYR A 264 -3.88 7.78 9.29
CA TYR A 264 -2.63 8.52 9.30
C TYR A 264 -2.31 9.08 10.68
N LEU A 265 -1.01 9.12 11.00
CA LEU A 265 -0.50 9.81 12.18
C LEU A 265 -0.55 11.32 11.96
N PHE A 266 -0.92 12.06 13.00
CA PHE A 266 -0.71 13.50 13.08
C PHE A 266 -0.33 13.90 14.50
N VAL A 267 0.14 15.14 14.67
CA VAL A 267 0.41 15.75 15.97
C VAL A 267 -0.63 16.84 16.21
N ASP A 268 -1.31 16.82 17.36
CA ASP A 268 -2.32 17.81 17.72
C ASP A 268 -1.71 19.13 18.25
N ALA A 269 -2.56 20.06 18.69
CA ALA A 269 -2.15 21.37 19.18
C ALA A 269 -1.40 21.30 20.52
N GLU A 270 -1.66 20.24 21.29
CA GLU A 270 -1.02 19.92 22.57
C GLU A 270 0.36 19.26 22.38
N GLY A 271 0.65 18.77 21.17
CA GLY A 271 1.91 18.13 20.79
C GLY A 271 1.90 16.60 20.91
N GLU A 272 0.73 16.01 21.15
CA GLU A 272 0.55 14.57 21.32
C GLU A 272 0.28 13.89 19.97
N TYR A 273 0.70 12.62 19.85
CA TYR A 273 0.45 11.84 18.65
C TYR A 273 -0.98 11.27 18.62
N GLN A 274 -1.62 11.46 17.48
CA GLN A 274 -2.98 11.04 17.20
C GLN A 274 -3.01 10.20 15.92
N VAL A 275 -3.92 9.23 15.84
CA VAL A 275 -4.25 8.51 14.59
C VAL A 275 -5.61 8.97 14.12
N ARG A 276 -5.67 9.63 12.97
CA ARG A 276 -6.94 9.89 12.29
C ARG A 276 -7.41 8.61 11.61
N VAL A 277 -8.68 8.25 11.82
CA VAL A 277 -9.34 7.13 11.16
C VAL A 277 -10.47 7.67 10.27
N PRO A 278 -10.23 7.79 8.95
CA PRO A 278 -11.24 8.29 8.03
C PRO A 278 -12.52 7.43 7.97
N ALA A 279 -13.65 8.12 7.81
CA ALA A 279 -14.95 7.50 7.58
C ALA A 279 -15.06 7.01 6.12
N VAL A 280 -15.81 5.92 5.95
CA VAL A 280 -16.20 5.42 4.63
C VAL A 280 -16.99 6.48 3.89
N GLN A 281 -16.69 6.66 2.62
CA GLN A 281 -17.52 7.42 1.69
C GLN A 281 -18.16 6.44 0.69
N LYS A 282 -19.32 6.84 0.15
CA LYS A 282 -20.02 6.12 -0.93
C LYS A 282 -20.28 7.08 -2.06
N ASN A 283 -20.04 6.63 -3.29
CA ASN A 283 -20.07 7.47 -4.49
C ASN A 283 -19.23 8.75 -4.30
N SER A 284 -18.01 8.59 -3.77
CA SER A 284 -17.13 9.73 -3.46
C SER A 284 -16.55 10.36 -4.72
N ARG A 285 -16.26 11.66 -4.62
CA ARG A 285 -15.65 12.46 -5.68
C ARG A 285 -14.87 13.63 -5.08
N GLY A 286 -13.66 13.85 -5.55
CA GLY A 286 -12.75 14.88 -5.05
C GLY A 286 -12.21 14.58 -3.65
N ILE A 287 -11.43 15.53 -3.14
CA ILE A 287 -10.66 15.38 -1.89
C ILE A 287 -11.54 15.47 -0.63
N THR A 288 -11.21 14.65 0.36
CA THR A 288 -11.92 14.56 1.66
C THR A 288 -11.61 15.72 2.61
N TRP A 289 -10.50 16.44 2.37
CA TRP A 289 -9.99 17.52 3.22
C TRP A 289 -10.34 18.94 2.71
N ALA A 290 -11.15 19.06 1.64
CA ALA A 290 -11.58 20.36 1.09
C ALA A 290 -12.26 21.27 2.13
N ASN A 291 -12.97 20.67 3.10
CA ASN A 291 -13.78 21.37 4.09
C ASN A 291 -13.19 21.26 5.51
N GLY A 292 -11.88 21.09 5.64
CA GLY A 292 -11.16 20.95 6.90
C GLY A 292 -10.76 19.50 7.20
N LEU A 293 -10.80 19.09 8.48
CA LEU A 293 -10.39 17.74 8.89
C LEU A 293 -11.26 16.67 8.21
N THR A 294 -10.63 15.78 7.47
CA THR A 294 -11.23 14.63 6.79
C THR A 294 -12.22 13.89 7.70
N PRO A 295 -13.48 13.66 7.28
CA PRO A 295 -14.52 12.99 8.08
C PRO A 295 -14.06 11.63 8.62
N GLY A 296 -14.50 11.28 9.83
CA GLY A 296 -13.97 10.14 10.59
C GLY A 296 -13.90 10.41 12.09
N TYR A 297 -13.15 9.57 12.81
CA TYR A 297 -12.84 9.72 14.24
C TYR A 297 -11.33 9.74 14.47
N THR A 298 -10.90 10.11 15.67
CA THR A 298 -9.49 10.20 16.05
C THR A 298 -9.26 9.33 17.28
N LEU A 299 -8.13 8.63 17.32
CA LEU A 299 -7.67 7.83 18.45
C LEU A 299 -6.33 8.37 18.94
N PRO A 300 -6.10 8.56 20.24
CA PRO A 300 -4.79 8.90 20.76
C PRO A 300 -3.82 7.73 20.54
N LEU A 301 -2.55 8.02 20.28
CA LEU A 301 -1.54 6.96 20.11
C LEU A 301 -1.40 6.07 21.36
N SER A 302 -1.77 6.59 22.54
CA SER A 302 -1.84 5.83 23.79
C SER A 302 -2.87 4.68 23.77
N ASP A 303 -3.82 4.64 22.84
CA ASP A 303 -4.72 3.50 22.61
C ASP A 303 -4.13 2.40 21.72
N PHE A 304 -2.93 2.61 21.18
CA PHE A 304 -2.19 1.63 20.39
C PHE A 304 -1.13 0.92 21.24
N PHE A 305 -0.83 -0.32 20.86
CA PHE A 305 0.44 -0.94 21.15
C PHE A 305 1.40 -0.55 20.02
N VAL A 306 2.43 0.23 20.33
CA VAL A 306 3.49 0.61 19.40
C VAL A 306 4.52 -0.52 19.41
N ALA A 307 4.40 -1.42 18.45
CA ALA A 307 5.25 -2.59 18.34
C ALA A 307 6.53 -2.29 17.55
N THR A 308 7.61 -2.92 17.97
CA THR A 308 8.94 -2.94 17.33
C THR A 308 9.26 -4.35 16.84
N PRO A 309 10.22 -4.53 15.92
CA PRO A 309 10.67 -5.86 15.49
C PRO A 309 11.15 -6.80 16.61
N SER A 310 11.47 -6.27 17.80
CA SER A 310 11.82 -7.04 18.99
C SER A 310 10.63 -7.51 19.84
N ASP A 311 9.42 -6.98 19.61
CA ASP A 311 8.23 -7.40 20.34
C ASP A 311 7.72 -8.76 19.83
N SER A 312 7.47 -9.68 20.75
CA SER A 312 7.03 -11.03 20.35
C SER A 312 5.58 -11.01 19.84
N VAL A 313 5.25 -11.91 18.92
CA VAL A 313 3.87 -12.07 18.43
C VAL A 313 2.90 -12.44 19.56
N LYS A 314 3.39 -13.05 20.64
CA LYS A 314 2.61 -13.30 21.86
C LYS A 314 2.20 -11.99 22.53
N ASP A 315 3.09 -11.00 22.62
CA ASP A 315 2.85 -9.73 23.30
C ASP A 315 1.97 -8.81 22.43
N ILE A 316 2.19 -8.79 21.12
CA ILE A 316 1.29 -8.17 20.12
C ILE A 316 -0.14 -8.72 20.29
N ASN A 317 -0.30 -10.05 20.29
CA ASN A 317 -1.60 -10.70 20.48
C ASN A 317 -2.22 -10.41 21.86
N LYS A 318 -1.41 -10.28 22.92
CA LYS A 318 -1.88 -9.93 24.26
C LYS A 318 -2.43 -8.50 24.29
N ALA A 319 -1.73 -7.54 23.68
CA ALA A 319 -2.19 -6.16 23.62
C ALA A 319 -3.49 -6.01 22.80
N LEU A 320 -3.61 -6.73 21.67
CA LEU A 320 -4.86 -6.81 20.89
C LEU A 320 -6.03 -7.37 21.72
N GLN A 321 -5.78 -8.40 22.53
CA GLN A 321 -6.77 -8.98 23.47
C GLN A 321 -7.15 -8.02 24.60
N ASP A 322 -6.21 -7.21 25.09
CA ASP A 322 -6.43 -6.19 26.12
C ASP A 322 -7.15 -4.93 25.61
N GLY A 323 -7.54 -4.91 24.34
CA GLY A 323 -8.31 -3.81 23.74
C GLY A 323 -7.48 -2.74 23.04
N LYS A 324 -6.15 -2.89 22.93
CA LYS A 324 -5.30 -1.95 22.18
C LYS A 324 -5.50 -2.08 20.67
N HIS A 325 -5.26 -1.00 19.96
CA HIS A 325 -4.94 -1.00 18.54
C HIS A 325 -3.48 -1.41 18.31
N LEU A 326 -3.02 -1.55 17.07
CA LEU A 326 -1.63 -1.93 16.78
C LEU A 326 -0.99 -0.91 15.82
N LEU A 327 0.16 -0.38 16.21
CA LEU A 327 1.03 0.37 15.31
C LEU A 327 2.33 -0.42 15.13
N LEU A 328 2.68 -0.75 13.87
CA LEU A 328 3.93 -1.42 13.53
C LEU A 328 4.94 -0.36 13.09
N THR A 329 5.96 -0.15 13.91
CA THR A 329 7.10 0.74 13.59
C THR A 329 7.94 0.17 12.43
N PRO A 330 8.80 0.97 11.76
CA PRO A 330 9.50 0.52 10.57
C PRO A 330 10.50 -0.60 10.87
N GLY A 331 10.28 -1.78 10.28
CA GLY A 331 11.18 -2.93 10.39
C GLY A 331 10.62 -4.21 9.79
N VAL A 332 11.37 -5.30 9.91
CA VAL A 332 10.96 -6.65 9.51
C VAL A 332 10.72 -7.48 10.77
N TYR A 333 9.52 -8.04 10.90
CA TYR A 333 9.05 -8.79 12.05
C TYR A 333 8.97 -10.27 11.69
N ASP A 334 9.64 -11.13 12.45
CA ASP A 334 9.48 -12.58 12.34
C ASP A 334 8.16 -13.00 12.99
N VAL A 335 7.28 -13.63 12.21
CA VAL A 335 5.93 -14.02 12.65
C VAL A 335 5.83 -15.55 12.73
N GLU A 336 6.22 -16.11 13.86
CA GLU A 336 6.31 -17.56 14.12
C GLU A 336 4.96 -18.23 14.43
N ARG A 337 3.93 -17.41 14.63
CA ARG A 337 2.54 -17.77 14.89
C ARG A 337 1.63 -16.62 14.43
N THR A 338 0.34 -16.89 14.22
CA THR A 338 -0.60 -15.86 13.73
C THR A 338 -0.79 -14.69 14.69
N ILE A 339 -0.75 -13.46 14.16
CA ILE A 339 -1.33 -12.25 14.74
C ILE A 339 -2.84 -12.31 14.46
N ASP A 340 -3.65 -12.40 15.51
CA ASP A 340 -5.04 -12.83 15.45
C ASP A 340 -5.98 -11.69 15.92
N ILE A 341 -6.58 -11.00 14.96
CA ILE A 341 -7.33 -9.76 15.17
C ILE A 341 -8.81 -10.11 15.44
N LYS A 342 -9.21 -10.05 16.72
CA LYS A 342 -10.52 -10.52 17.22
C LYS A 342 -11.50 -9.45 17.68
N ARG A 343 -11.10 -8.17 17.67
CA ARG A 343 -11.95 -7.07 18.14
C ARG A 343 -12.45 -6.27 16.95
N ALA A 344 -13.78 -6.06 16.89
CA ALA A 344 -14.40 -5.18 15.92
C ALA A 344 -13.78 -3.77 15.98
N GLY A 345 -13.68 -3.08 14.84
CA GLY A 345 -13.12 -1.72 14.81
C GLY A 345 -11.61 -1.62 15.08
N THR A 346 -10.88 -2.74 15.14
CA THR A 346 -9.43 -2.69 15.37
C THR A 346 -8.71 -2.05 14.19
N VAL A 347 -8.08 -0.90 14.43
CA VAL A 347 -7.03 -0.34 13.58
C VAL A 347 -5.69 -1.07 13.80
N VAL A 348 -5.07 -1.48 12.70
CA VAL A 348 -3.67 -1.89 12.58
C VAL A 348 -3.03 -0.97 11.53
N LEU A 349 -1.99 -0.23 11.91
CA LEU A 349 -1.29 0.72 11.05
C LEU A 349 0.22 0.42 11.04
N GLY A 350 0.76 0.04 9.88
CA GLY A 350 2.19 0.02 9.65
C GLY A 350 2.70 1.37 9.13
N ILE A 351 3.90 1.74 9.57
CA ILE A 351 4.64 2.91 9.09
C ILE A 351 6.01 2.49 8.54
N GLY A 352 6.53 3.25 7.58
CA GLY A 352 7.86 3.02 6.98
C GLY A 352 8.01 1.65 6.31
N HIS A 353 6.94 1.10 5.70
CA HIS A 353 6.91 -0.23 5.11
C HIS A 353 7.21 -1.39 6.10
N ALA A 354 6.66 -1.31 7.31
CA ALA A 354 6.67 -2.41 8.27
C ALA A 354 6.27 -3.75 7.60
N THR A 355 7.11 -4.77 7.75
CA THR A 355 7.05 -6.03 7.02
C THR A 355 6.86 -7.20 7.98
N LEU A 356 5.83 -8.03 7.78
CA LEU A 356 5.56 -9.24 8.56
C LEU A 356 6.03 -10.47 7.78
N THR A 357 7.12 -11.11 8.21
CA THR A 357 7.68 -12.30 7.53
C THR A 357 7.16 -13.57 8.18
N ALA A 358 6.55 -14.46 7.39
CA ALA A 358 6.06 -15.74 7.90
C ALA A 358 7.21 -16.63 8.39
N VAL A 359 7.15 -17.10 9.63
CA VAL A 359 8.10 -18.08 10.17
C VAL A 359 7.37 -19.39 10.47
N ASN A 360 8.09 -20.51 10.33
CA ASN A 360 7.58 -21.87 10.54
C ASN A 360 6.36 -22.31 9.69
N GLY A 361 6.00 -21.56 8.64
CA GLY A 361 4.80 -21.83 7.83
C GLY A 361 3.50 -21.34 8.47
N ALA A 362 3.60 -20.42 9.44
CA ALA A 362 2.45 -19.71 9.99
C ALA A 362 1.70 -18.94 8.89
N THR A 363 0.42 -18.65 9.13
CA THR A 363 -0.28 -17.54 8.47
C THR A 363 -0.01 -16.30 9.32
N PRO A 364 0.77 -15.31 8.83
CA PRO A 364 1.15 -14.14 9.64
C PRO A 364 -0.04 -13.41 10.26
N VAL A 365 -1.11 -13.18 9.51
CA VAL A 365 -2.28 -12.43 9.99
C VAL A 365 -3.58 -13.15 9.67
N GLU A 366 -4.42 -13.32 10.69
CA GLU A 366 -5.83 -13.69 10.54
C GLU A 366 -6.68 -12.57 11.16
N ILE A 367 -7.50 -11.92 10.32
CA ILE A 367 -8.61 -11.10 10.78
C ILE A 367 -9.78 -12.07 11.00
N SER A 368 -10.25 -12.21 12.24
CA SER A 368 -11.40 -13.06 12.58
C SER A 368 -12.71 -12.49 11.99
N ASP A 369 -13.81 -13.23 12.12
CA ASP A 369 -15.16 -12.84 11.64
C ASP A 369 -15.78 -11.67 12.44
N VAL A 370 -15.10 -10.52 12.46
CA VAL A 370 -15.49 -9.31 13.19
C VAL A 370 -15.52 -8.09 12.26
N PRO A 371 -16.50 -7.17 12.45
CA PRO A 371 -16.72 -6.07 11.54
C PRO A 371 -15.68 -4.94 11.68
N SER A 372 -15.53 -4.18 10.59
CA SER A 372 -14.91 -2.84 10.60
C SER A 372 -13.44 -2.80 11.03
N VAL A 373 -12.67 -3.88 10.85
CA VAL A 373 -11.21 -3.88 11.08
C VAL A 373 -10.52 -3.06 9.99
N ILE A 374 -9.54 -2.25 10.35
CA ILE A 374 -8.77 -1.46 9.37
C ILE A 374 -7.32 -1.91 9.45
N PHE A 375 -6.77 -2.44 8.37
CA PHE A 375 -5.43 -2.98 8.29
C PHE A 375 -4.67 -2.27 7.18
N ALA A 376 -3.69 -1.44 7.52
CA ALA A 376 -3.12 -0.46 6.60
C ALA A 376 -1.60 -0.32 6.68
N GLY A 377 -0.93 -0.14 5.54
CA GLY A 377 0.51 0.17 5.47
C GLY A 377 1.44 -0.99 5.84
N VAL A 378 1.05 -2.23 5.56
CA VAL A 378 1.78 -3.44 5.99
C VAL A 378 2.15 -4.30 4.79
N THR A 379 3.44 -4.65 4.68
CA THR A 379 3.93 -5.69 3.77
C THR A 379 3.91 -7.05 4.47
N ILE A 380 3.57 -8.14 3.76
CA ILE A 380 3.57 -9.50 4.29
C ILE A 380 4.42 -10.39 3.40
N ASP A 381 5.57 -10.81 3.93
CA ASP A 381 6.55 -11.66 3.25
C ASP A 381 6.27 -13.14 3.54
N ALA A 382 6.28 -13.97 2.50
CA ALA A 382 6.27 -15.42 2.66
C ALA A 382 7.61 -15.91 3.23
N GLY A 383 7.56 -17.03 3.96
CA GLY A 383 8.73 -17.63 4.58
C GLY A 383 9.26 -18.87 3.87
N LEU A 384 10.42 -19.34 4.34
CA LEU A 384 11.09 -20.55 3.86
C LEU A 384 10.21 -21.82 3.97
N LYS A 385 9.42 -21.94 5.04
CA LYS A 385 8.42 -23.00 5.17
C LYS A 385 7.09 -22.50 4.63
N LYS A 386 6.47 -23.29 3.74
CA LYS A 386 5.24 -22.92 3.03
C LYS A 386 4.08 -22.62 3.98
N SER A 387 3.59 -21.39 3.95
CA SER A 387 2.31 -20.98 4.54
C SER A 387 1.14 -21.51 3.71
N GLN A 388 -0.02 -21.73 4.33
CA GLN A 388 -1.25 -22.03 3.59
C GLN A 388 -1.87 -20.75 3.00
N VAL A 389 -1.86 -19.68 3.80
CA VAL A 389 -2.33 -18.32 3.47
C VAL A 389 -1.38 -17.31 4.14
N LEU A 390 -1.13 -16.14 3.55
CA LEU A 390 -0.36 -15.07 4.22
C LEU A 390 -1.26 -14.10 5.02
N LEU A 391 -2.28 -13.53 4.38
CA LEU A 391 -3.36 -12.78 5.03
C LEU A 391 -4.70 -13.48 4.81
N LYS A 392 -5.39 -13.82 5.90
CA LYS A 392 -6.75 -14.32 5.88
C LYS A 392 -7.71 -13.30 6.49
N VAL A 393 -8.79 -12.97 5.77
CA VAL A 393 -9.83 -12.04 6.23
C VAL A 393 -11.15 -12.78 6.37
N GLY A 394 -11.44 -13.25 7.58
CA GLY A 394 -12.61 -14.08 7.93
C GLY A 394 -12.46 -15.56 7.57
N LYS A 395 -13.45 -16.36 7.94
CA LYS A 395 -13.44 -17.83 7.84
C LYS A 395 -14.44 -18.30 6.79
N LYS A 396 -13.94 -19.12 5.86
CA LYS A 396 -14.66 -19.61 4.67
C LYS A 396 -16.06 -20.18 4.91
N ASP A 397 -16.30 -20.81 6.07
CA ASP A 397 -17.55 -21.55 6.35
C ASP A 397 -18.56 -20.77 7.23
N LYS A 398 -18.38 -19.45 7.37
CA LYS A 398 -19.28 -18.60 8.18
C LYS A 398 -19.81 -17.42 7.37
N ARG A 399 -21.09 -17.10 7.58
CA ARG A 399 -21.67 -15.85 7.08
C ARG A 399 -20.97 -14.66 7.72
N SER A 400 -20.59 -13.68 6.90
CA SER A 400 -20.00 -12.43 7.36
C SER A 400 -21.01 -11.60 8.16
N ASN A 401 -20.53 -10.95 9.22
CA ASN A 401 -21.25 -9.89 9.93
C ASN A 401 -20.68 -8.50 9.61
N ASN A 402 -19.82 -8.37 8.58
CA ASN A 402 -19.15 -7.13 8.22
C ASN A 402 -20.11 -6.19 7.47
N PRO A 403 -20.39 -4.98 7.99
CA PRO A 403 -21.47 -4.14 7.47
C PRO A 403 -21.01 -3.27 6.29
N ALA A 404 -21.88 -3.09 5.31
CA ALA A 404 -21.59 -2.36 4.06
C ALA A 404 -21.48 -0.83 4.20
N ASP A 405 -21.73 -0.26 5.39
CA ASP A 405 -21.53 1.16 5.72
C ASP A 405 -20.23 1.42 6.50
N ASN A 406 -19.64 0.37 7.11
CA ASN A 406 -18.36 0.43 7.79
C ASN A 406 -17.56 -0.88 7.60
N PRO A 407 -17.20 -1.27 6.37
CA PRO A 407 -16.58 -2.56 6.14
C PRO A 407 -15.13 -2.63 6.62
N THR A 408 -14.69 -3.82 6.99
CA THR A 408 -13.28 -4.16 7.10
C THR A 408 -12.52 -3.70 5.85
N THR A 409 -11.42 -2.98 6.05
CA THR A 409 -10.67 -2.27 5.00
C THR A 409 -9.20 -2.66 5.03
N LEU A 410 -8.65 -2.97 3.86
CA LEU A 410 -7.22 -3.14 3.62
C LEU A 410 -6.73 -1.91 2.85
N SER A 411 -5.67 -1.23 3.30
CA SER A 411 -5.13 -0.04 2.59
C SER A 411 -3.61 -0.02 2.50
N ASP A 412 -3.02 0.08 1.31
CA ASP A 412 -1.55 -0.06 1.13
C ASP A 412 -1.04 -1.38 1.77
N VAL A 413 -1.64 -2.50 1.38
CA VAL A 413 -1.28 -3.85 1.89
C VAL A 413 -0.58 -4.64 0.79
N TYR A 414 0.65 -5.05 1.05
CA TYR A 414 1.53 -5.63 0.02
C TYR A 414 1.95 -7.05 0.40
N PHE A 415 2.22 -7.89 -0.60
CA PHE A 415 2.66 -9.27 -0.40
C PHE A 415 3.84 -9.60 -1.28
N ARG A 416 4.70 -10.47 -0.77
CA ARG A 416 5.89 -10.93 -1.49
C ARG A 416 6.17 -12.40 -1.26
N VAL A 417 6.39 -13.14 -2.34
CA VAL A 417 6.70 -14.58 -2.33
C VAL A 417 8.02 -14.81 -3.08
N GLY A 418 9.15 -14.78 -2.36
CA GLY A 418 10.50 -14.77 -2.93
C GLY A 418 11.13 -13.37 -2.95
N GLY A 419 12.31 -13.23 -3.55
CA GLY A 419 12.97 -11.94 -3.81
C GLY A 419 14.14 -11.66 -2.85
N PRO A 420 13.89 -11.15 -1.62
CA PRO A 420 14.92 -11.04 -0.58
C PRO A 420 15.39 -12.38 -0.02
N HIS A 421 14.51 -13.37 -0.01
CA HIS A 421 14.73 -14.70 0.57
C HIS A 421 13.69 -15.69 0.02
N VAL A 422 13.94 -16.99 0.19
CA VAL A 422 13.03 -18.05 -0.24
C VAL A 422 11.69 -17.91 0.46
N GLY A 423 10.65 -17.57 -0.30
CA GLY A 423 9.29 -17.36 0.17
C GLY A 423 8.34 -18.37 -0.45
N ARG A 424 7.48 -19.00 0.36
CA ARG A 424 6.54 -20.03 -0.10
C ARG A 424 5.13 -19.85 0.49
N THR A 425 4.10 -19.86 -0.35
CA THR A 425 2.70 -19.90 0.08
C THR A 425 1.78 -20.62 -0.90
N ASN A 426 0.74 -21.30 -0.41
CA ASN A 426 -0.34 -21.80 -1.28
C ASN A 426 -1.29 -20.67 -1.72
N THR A 427 -1.46 -19.61 -0.93
CA THR A 427 -2.24 -18.42 -1.30
C THR A 427 -1.67 -17.19 -0.58
N ALA A 428 -1.53 -16.04 -1.24
CA ALA A 428 -1.07 -14.84 -0.56
C ALA A 428 -2.22 -14.17 0.20
N LEU A 429 -3.29 -13.79 -0.49
CA LEU A 429 -4.47 -13.12 0.08
C LEU A 429 -5.72 -14.00 -0.03
N GLU A 430 -6.39 -14.27 1.09
CA GLU A 430 -7.69 -14.95 1.14
C GLU A 430 -8.73 -14.05 1.85
N VAL A 431 -9.73 -13.58 1.12
CA VAL A 431 -10.81 -12.72 1.64
C VAL A 431 -12.13 -13.49 1.65
N ASN A 432 -12.53 -13.98 2.82
CA ASN A 432 -13.80 -14.67 3.03
C ASN A 432 -14.92 -13.75 3.54
N THR A 433 -14.55 -12.56 4.01
CA THR A 433 -15.48 -11.60 4.63
C THR A 433 -16.18 -10.76 3.57
N ASP A 434 -17.52 -10.78 3.57
CA ASP A 434 -18.34 -9.92 2.71
C ASP A 434 -18.06 -8.43 2.93
N ASN A 435 -18.37 -7.60 1.93
CA ASN A 435 -18.26 -6.13 1.92
C ASN A 435 -16.84 -5.57 2.09
N VAL A 436 -15.78 -6.38 2.18
CA VAL A 436 -14.40 -5.88 2.39
C VAL A 436 -14.02 -4.87 1.31
N LEU A 437 -13.40 -3.76 1.74
CA LEU A 437 -12.76 -2.80 0.85
C LEU A 437 -11.27 -3.10 0.77
N ILE A 438 -10.76 -3.35 -0.44
CA ILE A 438 -9.34 -3.52 -0.73
C ILE A 438 -8.88 -2.26 -1.49
N ASP A 439 -8.16 -1.37 -0.83
CA ASP A 439 -7.74 -0.08 -1.39
C ASP A 439 -6.22 0.00 -1.56
N HIS A 440 -5.74 -0.22 -2.78
CA HIS A 440 -4.33 -0.37 -3.13
C HIS A 440 -3.66 -1.59 -2.46
N THR A 441 -3.56 -2.67 -3.23
CA THR A 441 -2.87 -3.89 -2.83
C THR A 441 -2.01 -4.40 -3.98
N TRP A 442 -0.77 -4.77 -3.68
CA TRP A 442 0.12 -5.49 -4.60
C TRP A 442 0.41 -6.88 -4.06
N VAL A 443 0.09 -7.90 -4.83
CA VAL A 443 0.30 -9.30 -4.48
C VAL A 443 1.32 -9.89 -5.46
N TRP A 444 2.59 -9.98 -5.06
CA TRP A 444 3.68 -10.30 -5.97
C TRP A 444 4.34 -11.63 -5.61
N ARG A 445 4.34 -12.59 -6.55
CA ARG A 445 5.33 -13.68 -6.53
C ARG A 445 6.58 -13.17 -7.24
N ALA A 446 7.75 -13.33 -6.63
CA ALA A 446 8.96 -12.70 -7.11
C ALA A 446 9.39 -13.26 -8.48
N ASP A 447 9.47 -12.39 -9.48
CA ASP A 447 10.09 -12.68 -10.78
C ASP A 447 11.61 -12.49 -10.75
N HIS A 448 12.13 -11.66 -9.82
CA HIS A 448 13.56 -11.42 -9.60
C HIS A 448 13.91 -11.30 -8.11
N GLY A 449 15.20 -11.40 -7.77
CA GLY A 449 15.65 -11.38 -6.37
C GLY A 449 17.16 -11.49 -6.17
N VAL A 450 17.60 -11.36 -4.91
CA VAL A 450 19.01 -11.56 -4.50
C VAL A 450 19.37 -13.04 -4.31
N GLU A 451 18.40 -13.93 -4.45
CA GLU A 451 18.54 -15.38 -4.29
C GLU A 451 19.44 -16.04 -5.34
N GLY A 452 19.70 -15.36 -6.46
CA GLY A 452 20.60 -15.83 -7.52
C GLY A 452 20.05 -16.97 -8.39
N PHE A 453 18.76 -17.26 -8.30
CA PHE A 453 18.10 -18.34 -9.05
C PHE A 453 17.95 -18.04 -10.54
N THR A 454 18.24 -19.06 -11.36
CA THR A 454 17.66 -19.17 -12.71
C THR A 454 16.13 -19.29 -12.63
N ASP A 455 15.44 -19.02 -13.74
CA ASP A 455 13.97 -19.03 -13.77
C ASP A 455 13.39 -20.40 -13.38
N THR A 456 13.96 -21.50 -13.88
CA THR A 456 13.56 -22.85 -13.50
C THR A 456 13.82 -23.16 -12.02
N GLU A 457 14.88 -22.62 -11.41
CA GLU A 457 15.10 -22.75 -9.96
C GLU A 457 14.06 -21.95 -9.17
N ARG A 458 13.71 -20.74 -9.63
CA ARG A 458 12.70 -19.86 -9.01
C ARG A 458 11.31 -20.49 -9.06
N TRP A 459 10.92 -21.10 -10.18
CA TRP A 459 9.69 -21.87 -10.33
C TRP A 459 9.58 -23.02 -9.32
N ASN A 460 10.67 -23.76 -9.12
CA ASN A 460 10.70 -24.90 -8.20
C ASN A 460 10.90 -24.51 -6.73
N THR A 461 11.32 -23.27 -6.43
CA THR A 461 11.75 -22.86 -5.09
C THR A 461 10.82 -21.85 -4.42
N ASN A 462 10.34 -20.83 -5.15
CA ASN A 462 9.41 -19.83 -4.64
C ASN A 462 7.98 -20.21 -4.99
N ASP A 463 7.50 -21.26 -4.32
CA ASP A 463 6.15 -21.83 -4.46
C ASP A 463 5.08 -20.77 -4.12
N GLY A 464 4.33 -20.35 -5.13
CA GLY A 464 3.25 -19.37 -5.00
C GLY A 464 2.09 -19.79 -5.87
N ARG A 465 1.20 -20.62 -5.34
CA ARG A 465 0.17 -21.28 -6.15
C ARG A 465 -0.94 -20.36 -6.67
N ASN A 466 -1.54 -19.52 -5.82
CA ASN A 466 -2.51 -18.49 -6.26
C ASN A 466 -2.22 -17.17 -5.53
N GLY A 467 -2.49 -16.03 -6.18
CA GLY A 467 -2.27 -14.72 -5.58
C GLY A 467 -3.37 -14.34 -4.60
N ALA A 468 -4.48 -13.86 -5.13
CA ALA A 468 -5.66 -13.45 -4.39
C ALA A 468 -6.85 -14.40 -4.62
N ILE A 469 -7.54 -14.79 -3.53
CA ILE A 469 -8.80 -15.53 -3.57
C ILE A 469 -9.86 -14.73 -2.80
N ILE A 470 -10.85 -14.21 -3.51
CA ILE A 470 -11.93 -13.38 -2.98
C ILE A 470 -13.22 -14.20 -2.95
N ASN A 471 -13.58 -14.72 -1.78
CA ASN A 471 -14.77 -15.54 -1.55
C ASN A 471 -15.96 -14.75 -0.99
N GLY A 472 -15.72 -13.62 -0.32
CA GLY A 472 -16.78 -12.78 0.27
C GLY A 472 -17.61 -12.03 -0.78
N ASP A 473 -18.91 -11.90 -0.54
CA ASP A 473 -19.84 -11.16 -1.41
C ASP A 473 -19.66 -9.64 -1.25
N ASN A 474 -19.97 -8.86 -2.29
CA ASN A 474 -19.93 -7.38 -2.29
C ASN A 474 -18.56 -6.76 -1.97
N VAL A 475 -17.46 -7.54 -2.10
CA VAL A 475 -16.10 -7.02 -1.97
C VAL A 475 -15.84 -5.98 -3.06
N THR A 476 -15.19 -4.87 -2.70
CA THR A 476 -14.76 -3.83 -3.63
C THR A 476 -13.24 -3.71 -3.58
N ALA A 477 -12.58 -3.76 -4.74
CA ALA A 477 -11.14 -3.60 -4.87
C ALA A 477 -10.82 -2.37 -5.74
N THR A 478 -10.13 -1.38 -5.20
CA THR A 478 -9.66 -0.18 -5.91
C THR A 478 -8.14 -0.18 -5.97
N GLY A 479 -7.57 -0.50 -7.13
CA GLY A 479 -6.12 -0.64 -7.32
C GLY A 479 -5.63 -2.02 -6.90
N LEU A 480 -6.04 -3.06 -7.62
CA LEU A 480 -5.63 -4.44 -7.37
C LEU A 480 -4.55 -4.87 -8.38
N PHE A 481 -3.33 -5.08 -7.89
CA PHE A 481 -2.17 -5.51 -8.67
C PHE A 481 -1.79 -6.92 -8.19
N VAL A 482 -1.77 -7.93 -9.05
CA VAL A 482 -1.45 -9.33 -8.66
C VAL A 482 -0.66 -10.03 -9.74
N GLU A 483 0.52 -10.59 -9.43
CA GLU A 483 1.50 -10.95 -10.46
C GLU A 483 2.26 -12.27 -10.20
N HIS A 484 2.58 -12.95 -11.30
CA HIS A 484 3.50 -14.08 -11.45
C HIS A 484 3.19 -15.37 -10.66
N PHE A 485 1.95 -15.58 -10.20
CA PHE A 485 1.57 -16.82 -9.50
C PHE A 485 1.50 -18.03 -10.45
N GLN A 486 1.75 -19.22 -9.89
CA GLN A 486 1.91 -20.48 -10.63
C GLN A 486 0.58 -21.15 -11.04
N ARG A 487 -0.54 -20.46 -10.84
CA ARG A 487 -1.89 -20.76 -11.37
C ARG A 487 -2.61 -19.42 -11.56
N TYR A 488 -3.87 -19.31 -11.15
CA TYR A 488 -4.61 -18.05 -11.19
C TYR A 488 -3.96 -17.01 -10.28
N ASN A 489 -3.68 -15.84 -10.87
CA ASN A 489 -3.24 -14.67 -10.10
C ASN A 489 -4.39 -14.16 -9.23
N THR A 490 -5.61 -14.08 -9.75
CA THR A 490 -6.81 -13.72 -8.97
C THR A 490 -7.98 -14.67 -9.25
N ILE A 491 -8.63 -15.15 -8.19
CA ILE A 491 -9.87 -15.92 -8.23
C ILE A 491 -10.95 -15.16 -7.45
N TRP A 492 -12.09 -14.88 -8.08
CA TRP A 492 -13.22 -14.18 -7.48
C TRP A 492 -14.46 -15.08 -7.44
N ASN A 493 -14.80 -15.59 -6.26
CA ASN A 493 -15.92 -16.51 -6.03
C ASN A 493 -17.15 -15.85 -5.41
N GLY A 494 -17.01 -14.66 -4.80
CA GLY A 494 -18.11 -13.92 -4.18
C GLY A 494 -18.99 -13.18 -5.18
N GLU A 495 -20.29 -13.07 -4.86
CA GLU A 495 -21.28 -12.33 -5.65
C GLU A 495 -21.10 -10.83 -5.57
N ASN A 496 -21.55 -10.11 -6.61
CA ASN A 496 -21.62 -8.65 -6.67
C ASN A 496 -20.27 -7.95 -6.40
N GLY A 497 -19.16 -8.62 -6.73
CA GLY A 497 -17.81 -8.06 -6.64
C GLY A 497 -17.59 -6.89 -7.59
N THR A 498 -16.76 -5.93 -7.20
CA THR A 498 -16.35 -4.79 -8.04
C THR A 498 -14.84 -4.59 -7.97
N THR A 499 -14.17 -4.49 -9.12
CA THR A 499 -12.74 -4.16 -9.23
C THR A 499 -12.55 -2.93 -10.12
N ILE A 500 -11.80 -1.94 -9.64
CA ILE A 500 -11.52 -0.67 -10.33
C ILE A 500 -10.00 -0.47 -10.38
N LEU A 501 -9.47 -0.47 -11.59
CA LEU A 501 -8.13 -0.93 -11.96
C LEU A 501 -7.82 -2.36 -11.45
N TYR A 502 -7.62 -3.25 -12.41
CA TYR A 502 -6.84 -4.47 -12.23
C TYR A 502 -5.57 -4.43 -13.11
N GLN A 503 -4.44 -4.83 -12.54
CA GLN A 503 -3.22 -5.10 -13.30
C GLN A 503 -2.64 -6.46 -12.89
N ASN A 504 -2.13 -7.18 -13.88
CA ASN A 504 -1.51 -8.48 -13.72
C ASN A 504 -0.44 -8.71 -14.79
N GLU A 505 0.63 -9.40 -14.38
CA GLU A 505 1.54 -10.11 -15.26
C GLU A 505 1.49 -11.61 -14.95
N LEU A 506 1.51 -12.44 -16.01
CA LEU A 506 1.64 -13.88 -15.90
C LEU A 506 3.07 -14.27 -15.43
N PRO A 507 3.30 -15.48 -14.86
CA PRO A 507 4.63 -15.90 -14.45
C PRO A 507 5.62 -15.92 -15.61
N TYR A 508 6.82 -15.37 -15.41
CA TYR A 508 7.87 -15.38 -16.43
C TYR A 508 8.56 -16.75 -16.58
N ASP A 509 8.37 -17.61 -15.59
CA ASP A 509 9.20 -18.78 -15.30
C ASP A 509 8.56 -20.19 -15.38
N PRO A 510 7.38 -20.47 -15.98
CA PRO A 510 6.95 -21.85 -16.19
C PRO A 510 7.93 -22.57 -17.14
N PRO A 511 8.52 -23.73 -16.81
CA PRO A 511 9.57 -24.33 -17.63
C PRO A 511 9.08 -24.84 -18.99
N THR A 512 7.89 -25.42 -19.04
CA THR A 512 7.27 -25.97 -20.26
C THR A 512 5.77 -25.67 -20.30
N GLN A 513 5.15 -25.79 -21.48
CA GLN A 513 3.70 -25.74 -21.60
C GLN A 513 3.02 -26.75 -20.66
N ALA A 514 3.59 -27.94 -20.47
CA ALA A 514 3.03 -28.96 -19.58
C ALA A 514 3.02 -28.56 -18.09
N ASP A 515 3.96 -27.72 -17.66
CA ASP A 515 3.96 -27.11 -16.32
C ASP A 515 2.92 -25.98 -16.19
N TRP A 516 2.49 -25.43 -17.33
CA TRP A 516 1.50 -24.36 -17.48
C TRP A 516 0.21 -24.86 -18.14
N MET A 517 -0.28 -26.05 -17.76
CA MET A 517 -1.62 -26.53 -18.14
C MET A 517 -2.62 -26.46 -16.98
N ASN A 518 -3.88 -26.17 -17.32
CA ASN A 518 -5.05 -26.24 -16.45
C ASN A 518 -6.00 -27.33 -16.96
N GLY A 519 -5.57 -28.59 -16.84
CA GLY A 519 -6.24 -29.71 -17.49
C GLY A 519 -5.97 -29.68 -18.99
N ASP A 520 -7.03 -29.62 -19.80
CA ASP A 520 -6.95 -29.51 -21.25
C ASP A 520 -6.85 -28.05 -21.75
N VAL A 521 -6.87 -27.06 -20.85
CA VAL A 521 -6.74 -25.63 -21.16
C VAL A 521 -5.29 -25.17 -21.02
N GLU A 522 -4.81 -24.38 -21.98
CA GLU A 522 -3.47 -23.77 -21.95
C GLU A 522 -3.43 -22.63 -20.92
N GLY A 523 -2.57 -22.76 -19.92
CA GLY A 523 -2.36 -21.77 -18.89
C GLY A 523 -3.48 -21.57 -17.88
N TYR A 524 -3.33 -20.51 -17.08
CA TYR A 524 -4.32 -20.02 -16.13
C TYR A 524 -4.52 -18.53 -16.37
N ALA A 525 -5.77 -18.08 -16.48
CA ALA A 525 -6.07 -16.66 -16.61
C ALA A 525 -5.50 -15.83 -15.44
N GLY A 526 -5.13 -14.58 -15.74
CA GLY A 526 -4.76 -13.60 -14.71
C GLY A 526 -5.92 -13.38 -13.74
N TYR A 527 -7.14 -13.22 -14.28
CA TYR A 527 -8.34 -12.94 -13.50
C TYR A 527 -9.47 -13.94 -13.80
N LYS A 528 -9.79 -14.78 -12.81
CA LYS A 528 -10.86 -15.78 -12.86
C LYS A 528 -12.07 -15.35 -12.04
N VAL A 529 -13.23 -15.14 -12.67
CA VAL A 529 -14.52 -15.12 -11.94
C VAL A 529 -15.07 -16.54 -11.86
N GLY A 530 -15.46 -16.97 -10.66
CA GLY A 530 -15.90 -18.32 -10.36
C GLY A 530 -17.22 -18.67 -11.05
N ASN A 531 -17.35 -19.91 -11.52
CA ASN A 531 -18.50 -20.39 -12.32
C ASN A 531 -19.87 -20.27 -11.59
N GLY A 532 -19.85 -20.06 -10.27
CA GLY A 532 -21.05 -19.81 -9.46
C GLY A 532 -21.59 -18.38 -9.53
N VAL A 533 -20.74 -17.38 -9.82
CA VAL A 533 -21.03 -15.93 -9.66
C VAL A 533 -22.02 -15.41 -10.70
N GLN A 534 -23.12 -14.79 -10.26
CA GLN A 534 -24.16 -14.20 -11.10
C GLN A 534 -23.87 -12.73 -11.45
N LYS A 535 -23.23 -11.99 -10.53
CA LYS A 535 -22.93 -10.56 -10.69
C LYS A 535 -21.48 -10.24 -10.39
N HIS A 536 -20.82 -9.52 -11.28
CA HIS A 536 -19.44 -9.06 -11.11
C HIS A 536 -19.15 -7.87 -12.02
N GLN A 537 -18.35 -6.91 -11.55
CA GLN A 537 -17.94 -5.73 -12.30
C GLN A 537 -16.43 -5.56 -12.27
N LEU A 538 -15.82 -5.32 -13.43
CA LEU A 538 -14.41 -4.95 -13.57
C LEU A 538 -14.31 -3.72 -14.46
N TYR A 539 -13.52 -2.73 -14.05
CA TYR A 539 -13.25 -1.49 -14.79
C TYR A 539 -11.74 -1.27 -14.94
N GLY A 540 -11.25 -1.22 -16.18
CA GLY A 540 -9.84 -0.98 -16.49
C GLY A 540 -8.94 -2.16 -16.09
N GLY A 541 -9.01 -3.27 -16.81
CA GLY A 541 -8.28 -4.50 -16.49
C GLY A 541 -7.16 -4.84 -17.47
N GLY A 542 -5.92 -5.03 -16.99
CA GLY A 542 -4.79 -5.48 -17.81
C GLY A 542 -4.22 -6.84 -17.36
N VAL A 543 -3.93 -7.73 -18.33
CA VAL A 543 -3.21 -9.00 -18.13
C VAL A 543 -2.07 -9.12 -19.14
N TYR A 544 -0.83 -9.13 -18.67
CA TYR A 544 0.37 -9.05 -19.52
C TYR A 544 1.13 -10.39 -19.54
N VAL A 545 1.79 -10.69 -20.66
CA VAL A 545 2.60 -11.91 -20.82
C VAL A 545 4.06 -11.61 -21.14
N PHE A 546 4.94 -12.26 -20.39
CA PHE A 546 6.38 -12.26 -20.58
C PHE A 546 6.98 -13.59 -20.10
N ASN A 547 6.61 -14.72 -20.72
CA ASN A 547 7.19 -16.04 -20.38
C ASN A 547 8.66 -16.11 -20.85
N GLN A 548 9.54 -15.41 -20.14
CA GLN A 548 10.92 -15.10 -20.53
C GLN A 548 11.77 -16.37 -20.73
N ASN A 549 11.61 -17.36 -19.86
CA ASN A 549 12.39 -18.59 -19.91
C ASN A 549 11.97 -19.51 -21.07
N ASN A 550 10.72 -19.40 -21.52
CA ASN A 550 10.14 -20.20 -22.58
C ASN A 550 9.11 -19.37 -23.40
N PRO A 551 9.57 -18.59 -24.38
CA PRO A 551 8.70 -17.71 -25.16
C PRO A 551 7.65 -18.40 -26.04
N SER A 552 7.63 -19.73 -26.12
CA SER A 552 6.61 -20.50 -26.85
C SER A 552 5.43 -20.94 -25.97
N ILE A 553 5.35 -20.46 -24.73
CA ILE A 553 4.21 -20.76 -23.85
C ILE A 553 2.96 -19.99 -24.31
N HIS A 554 1.84 -20.71 -24.36
CA HIS A 554 0.51 -20.21 -24.62
C HIS A 554 -0.32 -20.15 -23.33
N THR A 555 -1.22 -19.17 -23.28
CA THR A 555 -2.25 -19.02 -22.26
C THR A 555 -3.56 -18.66 -22.96
N GLU A 556 -4.55 -19.55 -22.90
CA GLU A 556 -5.80 -19.46 -23.66
C GLU A 556 -6.49 -18.09 -23.47
N ASN A 557 -6.58 -17.61 -22.22
CA ASN A 557 -7.31 -16.37 -21.89
C ASN A 557 -6.56 -15.50 -20.89
N GLY A 558 -6.60 -14.17 -21.07
CA GLY A 558 -6.24 -13.22 -20.01
C GLY A 558 -7.26 -13.20 -18.87
N PHE A 559 -8.55 -13.23 -19.21
CA PHE A 559 -9.68 -13.21 -18.27
C PHE A 559 -10.60 -14.41 -18.50
N GLU A 560 -11.03 -15.07 -17.43
CA GLU A 560 -11.98 -16.20 -17.49
C GLU A 560 -13.21 -15.91 -16.63
N VAL A 561 -14.40 -15.83 -17.22
CA VAL A 561 -15.62 -15.44 -16.48
C VAL A 561 -16.87 -16.25 -16.89
N PRO A 562 -17.94 -16.32 -16.08
CA PRO A 562 -19.20 -16.91 -16.51
C PRO A 562 -19.87 -16.06 -17.59
N ASP A 563 -20.38 -16.69 -18.66
CA ASP A 563 -21.29 -16.02 -19.61
C ASP A 563 -22.66 -15.81 -18.95
N ARG A 564 -22.87 -14.62 -18.38
CA ARG A 564 -24.10 -14.23 -17.68
C ARG A 564 -24.36 -12.73 -17.79
N PRO A 565 -25.63 -12.28 -17.87
CA PRO A 565 -25.96 -10.85 -18.03
C PRO A 565 -25.45 -9.91 -16.92
N GLY A 566 -25.22 -10.42 -15.71
CA GLY A 566 -24.72 -9.65 -14.57
C GLY A 566 -23.20 -9.59 -14.45
N ILE A 567 -22.46 -10.30 -15.31
CA ILE A 567 -21.00 -10.25 -15.38
C ILE A 567 -20.63 -9.19 -16.41
N LYS A 568 -19.92 -8.14 -15.98
CA LYS A 568 -19.55 -7.00 -16.81
C LYS A 568 -18.10 -6.62 -16.63
N LEU A 569 -17.35 -6.61 -17.73
CA LEU A 569 -15.96 -6.21 -17.78
C LEU A 569 -15.87 -5.05 -18.76
N HIS A 570 -15.44 -3.90 -18.27
CA HIS A 570 -15.30 -2.66 -19.02
C HIS A 570 -13.82 -2.32 -19.16
N HIS A 571 -13.40 -2.01 -20.39
CA HIS A 571 -12.06 -1.57 -20.75
C HIS A 571 -10.97 -2.56 -20.29
N ILE A 572 -11.03 -3.78 -20.82
CA ILE A 572 -10.04 -4.83 -20.54
C ILE A 572 -9.08 -5.04 -21.70
N MET A 573 -7.89 -5.55 -21.41
CA MET A 573 -6.85 -5.79 -22.41
C MET A 573 -5.84 -6.88 -22.05
N THR A 574 -5.22 -7.45 -23.07
CA THR A 574 -3.99 -8.25 -22.93
C THR A 574 -2.81 -7.61 -23.65
N VAL A 575 -1.59 -7.80 -23.14
CA VAL A 575 -0.36 -7.17 -23.68
C VAL A 575 0.78 -8.18 -23.75
N ASN A 576 1.50 -8.21 -24.87
CA ASN A 576 2.72 -9.00 -25.02
C ASN A 576 3.96 -8.15 -24.73
N LEU A 577 4.85 -8.60 -23.84
CA LEU A 577 6.06 -7.86 -23.44
C LEU A 577 7.35 -8.42 -24.07
N SER A 578 7.23 -9.15 -25.19
CA SER A 578 8.29 -9.82 -25.98
C SER A 578 8.55 -11.30 -25.69
N ALA A 579 7.71 -11.98 -24.89
CA ALA A 579 7.82 -13.43 -24.66
C ALA A 579 6.48 -14.06 -24.24
N GLY A 580 6.25 -15.31 -24.66
CA GLY A 580 4.96 -16.00 -24.44
C GLY A 580 3.84 -15.46 -25.33
N ILE A 581 2.66 -16.06 -25.22
CA ILE A 581 1.45 -15.71 -25.96
C ILE A 581 0.25 -15.78 -25.00
N ILE A 582 -0.68 -14.82 -25.12
CA ILE A 582 -2.06 -14.99 -24.64
C ILE A 582 -2.95 -15.03 -25.87
N ASP A 583 -3.71 -16.11 -26.07
CA ASP A 583 -4.43 -16.34 -27.32
C ASP A 583 -5.72 -15.50 -27.44
N HIS A 584 -6.39 -15.25 -26.32
CA HIS A 584 -7.61 -14.45 -26.25
C HIS A 584 -7.63 -13.49 -25.06
N VAL A 585 -8.33 -12.36 -25.19
CA VAL A 585 -8.51 -11.41 -24.09
C VAL A 585 -9.39 -12.05 -23.01
N VAL A 586 -10.58 -12.53 -23.39
CA VAL A 586 -11.56 -13.10 -22.46
C VAL A 586 -12.40 -14.20 -23.10
N ASN A 587 -12.47 -15.38 -22.48
CA ASN A 587 -13.30 -16.52 -22.93
C ASN A 587 -13.31 -16.79 -24.46
N GLY A 588 -12.16 -16.81 -25.15
CA GLY A 588 -12.10 -16.99 -26.61
C GLY A 588 -12.40 -15.74 -27.45
N VAL A 589 -12.57 -14.58 -26.83
CA VAL A 589 -12.88 -13.29 -27.46
C VAL A 589 -11.70 -12.32 -27.35
N GLY A 590 -11.46 -11.57 -28.42
CA GLY A 590 -10.23 -10.81 -28.63
C GLY A 590 -9.17 -11.64 -29.35
N GLY A 591 -8.31 -11.00 -30.12
CA GLY A 591 -7.20 -11.68 -30.80
C GLY A 591 -6.00 -11.90 -29.87
N PRO A 592 -4.97 -12.62 -30.35
CA PRO A 592 -3.81 -12.98 -29.53
C PRO A 592 -2.94 -11.76 -29.19
N ALA A 593 -2.44 -11.70 -27.97
CA ALA A 593 -1.31 -10.87 -27.57
C ALA A 593 -0.01 -11.68 -27.79
N ASP A 594 0.49 -11.64 -29.03
CA ASP A 594 1.65 -12.39 -29.50
C ASP A 594 2.84 -11.47 -29.87
N LEU A 595 3.93 -12.09 -30.36
CA LEU A 595 5.15 -11.42 -30.79
C LEU A 595 4.98 -10.51 -32.03
N THR A 596 3.82 -10.51 -32.71
CA THR A 596 3.55 -9.57 -33.82
C THR A 596 3.13 -8.19 -33.31
N ARG A 597 2.77 -8.07 -32.02
CA ARG A 597 2.22 -6.85 -31.41
C ARG A 597 2.82 -6.51 -30.04
N VAL A 598 4.11 -6.77 -29.87
CA VAL A 598 4.87 -6.42 -28.66
C VAL A 598 4.59 -4.97 -28.22
N GLY A 599 4.26 -4.78 -26.95
CA GLY A 599 3.92 -3.49 -26.33
C GLY A 599 2.61 -2.85 -26.81
N SER A 600 1.84 -3.51 -27.69
CA SER A 600 0.58 -3.01 -28.26
C SER A 600 -0.60 -3.82 -27.70
N PRO A 601 -1.46 -3.24 -26.85
CA PRO A 601 -2.54 -3.98 -26.21
C PRO A 601 -3.62 -4.47 -27.19
N VAL A 602 -4.22 -5.61 -26.86
CA VAL A 602 -5.46 -6.09 -27.49
C VAL A 602 -6.62 -5.73 -26.59
N TYR A 603 -7.43 -4.78 -27.02
CA TYR A 603 -8.53 -4.23 -26.23
C TYR A 603 -9.88 -4.92 -26.46
N ILE A 604 -10.68 -5.02 -25.41
CA ILE A 604 -12.13 -5.23 -25.46
C ILE A 604 -12.79 -4.13 -24.62
N THR A 605 -13.62 -3.30 -25.26
CA THR A 605 -14.33 -2.19 -24.59
C THR A 605 -15.35 -2.71 -23.58
N ASP A 606 -16.19 -3.67 -23.97
CA ASP A 606 -17.21 -4.27 -23.11
C ASP A 606 -17.26 -5.78 -23.31
N TYR A 607 -17.32 -6.54 -22.21
CA TYR A 607 -17.61 -7.97 -22.23
C TYR A 607 -18.70 -8.37 -21.20
N PRO A 608 -19.72 -9.17 -21.60
CA PRO A 608 -20.07 -9.45 -22.99
C PRO A 608 -20.50 -8.15 -23.69
N ALA A 609 -20.34 -8.12 -25.02
CA ALA A 609 -20.66 -6.97 -25.85
C ALA A 609 -22.14 -6.51 -25.67
N PRO A 610 -22.46 -5.21 -25.86
CA PRO A 610 -23.79 -4.65 -25.57
C PRO A 610 -24.96 -5.23 -26.37
#